data_AF-A0A9X0BGA3-F1
#
_entry.id   AF-A0A9X0BGA3-F1
#
_cell.length_a   1.000
_cell.length_b   1.000
_cell.length_c   1.000
_cell.angle_alpha   90.00
_cell.angle_beta   90.00
_cell.angle_gamma   90.00
#
_symmetry.space_group_name_H-M   'P 1'
#
loop_
_entity.id
_entity.type
_entity.pdbx_description
1 polymer ?
#
loop_
_entity_poly.entity_id
_entity_poly.type
_entity_poly.pdbx_seq_one_letter_code
_entity_poly.pdbx_strand_id
1 'polypeptide(L)'
;MSRKQPIYEIGPFISSADNTDTQLNVYACDKLFKIDLFTSSFESSPVLLAEYLRHVRRQEPEWIPDGSETWEFEDPLDEMHDWILQPFLPIFQELGSLDPNRKYTLEDCLFAEELHYTVQVVENKVVPIYLSNAKNMKHHVFGARLPSSVDYSMFPVYRPKEVQVPISADSAALPGVPRKVSIHGRPQPSFFKIVFGGGMHIAAREILTYSKIRMAKFDPPILASQLEGLVQDDNGYVMGLLLSYIDGGGTRLNCIDGRDPKYSELRHKWVDQVSHTLKQFHSQNIIWGDAKAENVLVDVNNDA
;
A
#
# COMPACT_ATOMS: atom_id res chain seq x y z
N MET A 1 23.08 -12.98 -1.61
CA MET A 1 22.38 -13.91 -2.54
C MET A 1 21.05 -13.27 -2.85
N SER A 2 20.67 -13.10 -4.12
CA SER A 2 19.38 -12.50 -4.48
C SER A 2 18.25 -13.40 -3.97
N ARG A 3 17.47 -12.90 -3.00
CA ARG A 3 16.24 -13.55 -2.51
C ARG A 3 15.35 -13.76 -3.75
N LYS A 4 15.00 -15.00 -4.06
CA LYS A 4 14.07 -15.31 -5.17
C LYS A 4 12.76 -14.56 -4.85
N GLN A 5 12.20 -13.84 -5.82
CA GLN A 5 10.92 -13.16 -5.60
C GLN A 5 9.88 -14.19 -5.11
N PRO A 6 9.11 -13.86 -4.07
CA PRO A 6 8.06 -14.74 -3.58
C PRO A 6 7.02 -14.97 -4.70
N ILE A 7 6.37 -16.13 -4.66
CA ILE A 7 5.29 -16.50 -5.60
C ILE A 7 3.96 -15.80 -5.25
N TYR A 8 4.01 -14.86 -4.32
CA TYR A 8 2.89 -14.11 -3.78
C TYR A 8 3.33 -12.67 -3.50
N GLU A 9 2.35 -11.79 -3.37
CA GLU A 9 2.51 -10.39 -2.97
C GLU A 9 1.76 -10.15 -1.65
N ILE A 10 2.39 -9.41 -0.73
CA ILE A 10 1.77 -9.08 0.56
C ILE A 10 0.79 -7.94 0.36
N GLY A 11 -0.45 -8.15 0.81
CA GLY A 11 -1.52 -7.17 0.83
C GLY A 11 -1.68 -6.50 2.20
N PRO A 12 -2.81 -5.79 2.42
CA PRO A 12 -3.09 -5.13 3.69
C PRO A 12 -3.18 -6.12 4.86
N PHE A 13 -2.50 -5.81 5.96
CA PHE A 13 -2.61 -6.53 7.22
C PHE A 13 -3.64 -5.86 8.13
N ILE A 14 -4.42 -6.66 8.86
CA ILE A 14 -5.41 -6.17 9.83
C ILE A 14 -5.19 -6.90 11.15
N SER A 15 -5.07 -6.15 12.24
CA SER A 15 -5.10 -6.68 13.61
C SER A 15 -6.37 -6.20 14.33
N SER A 16 -6.87 -7.04 15.23
CA SER A 16 -7.94 -6.67 16.14
C SER A 16 -7.44 -5.69 17.21
N ALA A 17 -8.30 -4.75 17.61
CA ALA A 17 -8.04 -3.87 18.74
C ALA A 17 -8.42 -4.48 20.09
N ASP A 18 -9.24 -5.55 20.07
CA ASP A 18 -9.83 -6.14 21.27
C ASP A 18 -9.11 -7.43 21.69
N ASN A 19 -8.41 -8.08 20.77
CA ASN A 19 -7.71 -9.34 20.99
C ASN A 19 -6.51 -9.48 20.06
N THR A 20 -5.80 -10.60 20.15
CA THR A 20 -4.62 -10.88 19.34
C THR A 20 -4.94 -11.54 18.00
N ASP A 21 -6.19 -11.52 17.54
CA ASP A 21 -6.56 -12.10 16.25
C ASP A 21 -6.14 -11.17 15.12
N THR A 22 -5.67 -11.77 14.02
CA THR A 22 -5.11 -11.04 12.88
C THR A 22 -5.64 -11.60 11.57
N GLN A 23 -5.58 -10.80 10.52
CA GLN A 23 -5.93 -11.17 9.17
C GLN A 23 -4.84 -10.75 8.20
N LEU A 24 -4.39 -11.71 7.42
CA LEU A 24 -3.42 -11.51 6.35
C LEU A 24 -4.15 -11.54 5.02
N ASN A 25 -3.85 -10.57 4.17
CA ASN A 25 -4.32 -10.56 2.79
C ASN A 25 -3.12 -10.80 1.89
N VAL A 26 -3.13 -11.88 1.14
CA VAL A 26 -2.00 -12.32 0.31
C VAL A 26 -2.49 -12.54 -1.11
N TYR A 27 -1.78 -11.99 -2.08
CA TYR A 27 -2.13 -12.13 -3.47
C TYR A 27 -1.25 -13.20 -4.11
N ALA A 28 -1.86 -14.20 -4.74
CA ALA A 28 -1.14 -15.23 -5.49
C ALA A 28 -1.82 -15.41 -6.85
N CYS A 29 -1.05 -15.33 -7.94
CA CYS A 29 -1.59 -15.17 -9.28
C CYS A 29 -2.58 -13.99 -9.32
N ASP A 30 -3.82 -14.18 -9.80
CA ASP A 30 -4.88 -13.17 -9.83
C ASP A 30 -5.92 -13.32 -8.70
N LYS A 31 -5.55 -14.01 -7.61
CA LYS A 31 -6.43 -14.32 -6.48
C LYS A 31 -5.98 -13.65 -5.19
N LEU A 32 -6.95 -13.29 -4.35
CA LEU A 32 -6.74 -12.82 -2.99
C LEU A 32 -6.99 -13.97 -2.01
N PHE A 33 -5.99 -14.29 -1.20
CA PHE A 33 -6.10 -15.16 -0.05
C PHE A 33 -6.31 -14.30 1.19
N LYS A 34 -7.51 -14.41 1.75
CA LYS A 34 -7.84 -13.84 3.06
C LYS A 34 -7.61 -14.92 4.10
N ILE A 35 -6.66 -14.71 5.01
CA ILE A 35 -6.26 -15.71 6.00
C ILE A 35 -6.53 -15.13 7.39
N ASP A 36 -7.55 -15.64 8.06
CA ASP A 36 -7.85 -15.28 9.45
C ASP A 36 -7.04 -16.16 10.41
N LEU A 37 -6.26 -15.53 11.28
CA LEU A 37 -5.51 -16.19 12.34
C LEU A 37 -6.17 -15.87 13.68
N PHE A 38 -6.78 -16.90 14.26
CA PHE A 38 -7.35 -16.81 15.60
C PHE A 38 -6.35 -17.32 16.63
N THR A 39 -6.27 -16.62 17.75
CA THR A 39 -5.45 -17.05 18.89
C THR A 39 -5.83 -18.47 19.34
N SER A 40 -7.13 -18.77 19.33
CA SER A 40 -7.68 -20.09 19.64
C SER A 40 -7.17 -21.21 18.72
N SER A 41 -6.79 -20.90 17.48
CA SER A 41 -6.26 -21.90 16.54
C SER A 41 -4.91 -22.46 16.95
N PHE A 42 -4.17 -21.76 17.83
CA PHE A 42 -2.84 -22.15 18.29
C PHE A 42 -2.82 -22.74 19.70
N GLU A 43 -3.92 -22.70 20.46
CA GLU A 43 -3.97 -23.11 21.88
C GLU A 43 -3.54 -24.56 22.12
N SER A 44 -3.71 -25.45 21.15
CA SER A 44 -3.26 -26.84 21.24
C SER A 44 -1.74 -27.02 21.17
N SER A 45 -0.97 -25.97 20.85
CA SER A 45 0.50 -25.96 20.89
C SER A 45 1.02 -24.71 21.61
N PRO A 46 1.54 -24.84 22.85
CA PRO A 46 2.14 -23.73 23.58
C PRO A 46 3.31 -23.07 22.83
N VAL A 47 4.04 -23.84 22.03
CA VAL A 47 5.20 -23.33 21.26
C VAL A 47 4.74 -22.44 20.11
N LEU A 48 3.79 -22.92 19.29
CA LEU A 48 3.29 -22.14 18.16
C LEU A 48 2.45 -20.95 18.61
N LEU A 49 1.72 -21.08 19.73
CA LEU A 49 1.00 -19.96 20.32
C LEU A 49 1.97 -18.86 20.78
N ALA A 50 3.07 -19.22 21.44
CA ALA A 50 4.08 -18.25 21.85
C ALA A 50 4.74 -17.56 20.65
N GLU A 51 5.01 -18.30 19.58
CA GLU A 51 5.54 -17.76 18.33
C GLU A 51 4.56 -16.81 17.65
N TYR A 52 3.28 -17.20 17.53
CA TYR A 52 2.20 -16.34 17.01
C TYR A 52 2.12 -15.02 17.78
N LEU A 53 2.00 -15.09 19.11
CA LEU A 53 1.88 -13.90 19.97
C LEU A 53 3.14 -13.02 19.92
N ARG A 54 4.31 -13.60 19.67
CA ARG A 54 5.54 -12.84 19.42
C ARG A 54 5.42 -12.04 18.13
N HIS A 55 4.94 -12.64 17.04
CA HIS A 55 4.74 -11.93 15.77
C HIS A 55 3.71 -10.80 15.91
N VAL A 56 2.54 -11.07 16.52
CA VAL A 56 1.50 -10.06 16.74
C VAL A 56 2.04 -8.88 17.55
N ARG A 57 2.76 -9.14 18.65
CA ARG A 57 3.33 -8.08 19.50
C ARG A 57 4.30 -7.17 18.75
N ARG A 58 5.03 -7.70 17.76
CA ARG A 58 5.98 -6.91 16.96
C ARG A 58 5.32 -6.02 15.92
N GLN A 59 4.02 -6.21 15.65
CA GLN A 59 3.23 -5.32 14.79
C GLN A 59 2.63 -4.13 15.56
N GLU A 60 2.73 -4.13 16.90
CA GLU A 60 2.19 -3.04 17.71
C GLU A 60 2.94 -1.73 17.46
N PRO A 61 2.25 -0.58 17.32
CA PRO A 61 2.90 0.70 17.05
C PRO A 61 3.93 1.13 18.11
N GLU A 62 3.77 0.63 19.33
CA GLU A 62 4.61 0.92 20.50
C GLU A 62 5.84 -0.02 20.59
N TRP A 63 5.92 -1.03 19.72
CA TRP A 63 7.02 -1.98 19.78
C TRP A 63 8.31 -1.34 19.27
N ILE A 64 9.36 -1.43 20.10
CA ILE A 64 10.70 -0.92 19.81
C ILE A 64 11.65 -2.12 19.80
N PRO A 65 12.44 -2.32 18.72
CA PRO A 65 13.46 -3.36 18.67
C PRO A 65 14.46 -3.23 19.83
N ASP A 66 14.92 -4.35 20.38
CA ASP A 66 16.07 -4.34 21.30
C ASP A 66 17.32 -3.87 20.52
N GLY A 67 18.01 -2.85 21.05
CA GLY A 67 19.24 -2.32 20.48
C GLY A 67 20.42 -3.30 20.40
N SER A 68 20.27 -4.53 20.88
CA SER A 68 21.23 -5.63 20.69
C SER A 68 21.12 -6.34 19.32
N GLU A 69 20.00 -6.18 18.60
CA GLU A 69 19.77 -6.75 17.26
C GLU A 69 20.43 -5.88 16.19
N THR A 70 21.76 -5.99 16.11
CA THR A 70 22.53 -5.51 14.95
C THR A 70 22.42 -6.55 13.83
N TRP A 71 22.32 -6.09 12.57
CA TRP A 71 22.20 -6.80 11.28
C TRP A 71 20.76 -6.84 10.70
N GLU A 72 20.63 -6.28 9.49
CA GLU A 72 19.46 -6.29 8.58
C GLU A 72 18.11 -6.47 9.28
N PHE A 73 17.55 -5.37 9.78
CA PHE A 73 16.19 -5.36 10.34
C PHE A 73 15.20 -5.81 9.26
N GLU A 74 14.84 -7.09 9.23
CA GLU A 74 13.74 -7.59 8.43
C GLU A 74 12.45 -6.97 8.95
N ASP A 75 11.57 -6.57 8.03
CA ASP A 75 10.28 -6.00 8.41
C ASP A 75 9.54 -7.06 9.26
N PRO A 76 9.11 -6.74 10.50
CA PRO A 76 8.39 -7.68 11.34
C PRO A 76 7.15 -8.28 10.65
N LEU A 77 6.54 -7.51 9.75
CA LEU A 77 5.41 -7.98 8.95
C LEU A 77 5.86 -9.05 7.95
N ASP A 78 6.98 -8.83 7.26
CA ASP A 78 7.55 -9.81 6.32
C ASP A 78 7.91 -11.11 7.06
N GLU A 79 8.50 -11.02 8.26
CA GLU A 79 8.82 -12.19 9.07
C GLU A 79 7.57 -13.01 9.46
N MET A 80 6.47 -12.32 9.80
CA MET A 80 5.21 -12.99 10.13
C MET A 80 4.64 -13.72 8.91
N HIS A 81 4.71 -13.10 7.73
CA HIS A 81 4.28 -13.72 6.47
C HIS A 81 5.17 -14.90 6.11
N ASP A 82 6.49 -14.76 6.17
CA ASP A 82 7.46 -15.82 5.89
C ASP A 82 7.21 -17.05 6.77
N TRP A 83 6.84 -16.85 8.04
CA TRP A 83 6.50 -17.92 8.98
C TRP A 83 5.14 -18.57 8.67
N ILE A 84 4.06 -17.80 8.60
CA ILE A 84 2.70 -18.36 8.51
C ILE A 84 2.35 -18.89 7.11
N LEU A 85 3.01 -18.39 6.05
CA LEU A 85 2.69 -18.75 4.68
C LEU A 85 3.43 -20.00 4.19
N GLN A 86 4.41 -20.55 4.93
CA GLN A 86 5.07 -21.82 4.57
C GLN A 86 4.08 -22.94 4.17
N PRO A 87 3.02 -23.25 4.96
CA PRO A 87 2.07 -24.29 4.59
C PRO A 87 1.17 -23.92 3.39
N PHE A 88 1.10 -22.64 2.99
CA PHE A 88 0.32 -22.18 1.84
C PHE A 88 1.10 -22.23 0.53
N LEU A 89 2.44 -22.31 0.56
CA LEU A 89 3.28 -22.31 -0.65
C LEU A 89 2.87 -23.36 -1.69
N PRO A 90 2.55 -24.63 -1.34
CA PRO A 90 2.09 -25.60 -2.32
C PRO A 90 0.77 -25.18 -2.99
N ILE A 91 -0.15 -24.58 -2.24
CA ILE A 91 -1.44 -24.09 -2.75
C ILE A 91 -1.20 -22.96 -3.76
N PHE A 92 -0.29 -22.03 -3.45
CA PHE A 92 0.05 -20.94 -4.37
C PHE A 92 0.70 -21.46 -5.66
N GLN A 93 1.53 -22.50 -5.58
CA GLN A 93 2.17 -23.11 -6.75
C GLN A 93 1.17 -23.76 -7.71
N GLU A 94 0.07 -24.32 -7.19
CA GLU A 94 -0.97 -24.96 -8.00
C GLU A 94 -1.77 -23.96 -8.86
N LEU A 95 -1.79 -22.67 -8.51
CA LEU A 95 -2.51 -21.63 -9.26
C LEU A 95 -1.85 -21.29 -10.61
N GLY A 96 -0.58 -21.63 -10.78
CA GLY A 96 0.21 -21.27 -11.96
C GLY A 96 0.64 -19.80 -11.97
N SER A 97 0.88 -19.26 -13.17
CA SER A 97 1.36 -17.89 -13.39
C SER A 97 0.26 -17.00 -13.98
N LEU A 98 0.42 -15.69 -13.79
CA LEU A 98 -0.37 -14.69 -14.51
C LEU A 98 -0.27 -14.91 -16.03
N ASP A 99 -1.37 -14.66 -16.73
CA ASP A 99 -1.38 -14.60 -18.19
C ASP A 99 -0.58 -13.37 -18.67
N PRO A 100 0.55 -13.55 -19.38
CA PRO A 100 1.39 -12.44 -19.83
C PRO A 100 0.75 -11.60 -20.94
N ASN A 101 -0.29 -12.11 -21.62
CA ASN A 101 -0.98 -11.40 -22.70
C ASN A 101 -2.20 -10.62 -22.19
N ARG A 102 -2.65 -10.89 -20.97
CA ARG A 102 -3.78 -10.19 -20.36
C ARG A 102 -3.34 -8.81 -19.89
N LYS A 103 -4.15 -7.79 -20.19
CA LYS A 103 -4.00 -6.46 -19.61
C LYS A 103 -4.77 -6.40 -18.30
N TYR A 104 -4.05 -6.43 -17.19
CA TYR A 104 -4.64 -6.28 -15.87
C TYR A 104 -5.01 -4.83 -15.58
N THR A 105 -6.09 -4.67 -14.85
CA THR A 105 -6.67 -3.41 -14.45
C THR A 105 -6.74 -3.32 -12.94
N LEU A 106 -7.03 -2.12 -12.45
CA LEU A 106 -7.24 -1.90 -11.03
C LEU A 106 -8.47 -2.65 -10.51
N GLU A 107 -9.44 -2.97 -11.38
CA GLU A 107 -10.57 -3.84 -11.06
C GLU A 107 -10.10 -5.25 -10.70
N ASP A 108 -9.17 -5.81 -11.49
CA ASP A 108 -8.62 -7.16 -11.26
C ASP A 108 -7.87 -7.25 -9.91
N CYS A 109 -7.21 -6.16 -9.48
CA CYS A 109 -6.51 -6.12 -8.19
C CYS A 109 -7.47 -5.89 -7.01
N LEU A 110 -8.35 -4.89 -7.11
CA LEU A 110 -9.21 -4.48 -5.99
C LEU A 110 -10.38 -5.42 -5.74
N PHE A 111 -10.80 -6.19 -6.75
CA PHE A 111 -11.92 -7.11 -6.68
C PHE A 111 -11.53 -8.53 -7.11
N ALA A 112 -10.26 -8.89 -6.89
CA ALA A 112 -9.76 -10.25 -7.07
C ALA A 112 -10.69 -11.26 -6.37
N GLU A 113 -10.84 -12.44 -6.98
CA GLU A 113 -11.58 -13.54 -6.34
C GLU A 113 -10.94 -13.88 -5.00
N GLU A 114 -11.75 -13.87 -3.95
CA GLU A 114 -11.32 -14.12 -2.58
C GLU A 114 -11.44 -15.61 -2.28
N LEU A 115 -10.33 -16.19 -1.81
CA LEU A 115 -10.27 -17.51 -1.21
C LEU A 115 -10.03 -17.32 0.29
N HIS A 116 -11.01 -17.68 1.10
CA HIS A 116 -10.99 -17.48 2.54
C HIS A 116 -10.47 -18.71 3.25
N TYR A 117 -9.43 -18.52 4.04
CA TYR A 117 -8.77 -19.54 4.83
C TYR A 117 -8.69 -19.12 6.30
N THR A 118 -8.54 -20.13 7.15
CA THR A 118 -7.93 -19.98 8.48
C THR A 118 -6.81 -21.00 8.62
N VAL A 119 -6.20 -21.07 9.78
CA VAL A 119 -5.22 -22.10 10.12
C VAL A 119 -5.67 -22.91 11.31
N GLN A 120 -5.16 -24.14 11.38
CA GLN A 120 -5.31 -25.00 12.54
C GLN A 120 -3.94 -25.61 12.89
N VAL A 121 -3.74 -25.96 14.16
CA VAL A 121 -2.58 -26.74 14.57
C VAL A 121 -2.93 -28.23 14.61
N VAL A 122 -2.23 -29.02 13.81
CA VAL A 122 -2.31 -30.49 13.79
C VAL A 122 -0.91 -31.06 13.98
N GLU A 123 -0.72 -31.94 14.96
CA GLU A 123 0.58 -32.54 15.26
C GLU A 123 1.73 -31.52 15.39
N ASN A 124 1.46 -30.40 16.06
CA ASN A 124 2.41 -29.30 16.25
C ASN A 124 2.88 -28.64 14.95
N LYS A 125 2.06 -28.67 13.89
CA LYS A 125 2.28 -27.97 12.63
C LYS A 125 1.06 -27.15 12.26
N VAL A 126 1.30 -25.98 11.68
CA VAL A 126 0.24 -25.13 11.12
C VAL A 126 -0.24 -25.74 9.80
N VAL A 127 -1.55 -25.94 9.67
CA VAL A 127 -2.19 -26.42 8.44
C VAL A 127 -3.23 -25.42 7.95
N PRO A 128 -3.32 -25.15 6.62
CA PRO A 128 -4.33 -24.27 6.07
C PRO A 128 -5.69 -24.95 6.05
N ILE A 129 -6.73 -24.25 6.45
CA ILE A 129 -8.11 -24.72 6.42
C ILE A 129 -8.90 -23.81 5.48
N TYR A 130 -9.34 -24.35 4.36
CA TYR A 130 -10.23 -23.64 3.44
C TYR A 130 -11.61 -23.49 4.06
N LEU A 131 -12.14 -22.27 4.06
CA LEU A 131 -13.45 -21.96 4.62
C LEU A 131 -14.48 -21.73 3.52
N SER A 132 -14.18 -20.83 2.59
CA SER A 132 -15.11 -20.46 1.53
C SER A 132 -14.41 -19.72 0.39
N ASN A 133 -15.13 -19.51 -0.71
CA ASN A 133 -14.74 -18.56 -1.74
C ASN A 133 -15.84 -17.54 -1.99
N ALA A 134 -15.41 -16.34 -2.34
CA ALA A 134 -16.28 -15.25 -2.70
C ALA A 134 -15.85 -14.70 -4.06
N LYS A 135 -16.74 -14.82 -5.05
CA LYS A 135 -16.56 -14.18 -6.35
C LYS A 135 -17.20 -12.80 -6.32
N ASN A 136 -16.42 -11.78 -6.69
CA ASN A 136 -16.90 -10.41 -6.86
C ASN A 136 -17.53 -9.78 -5.60
N MET A 137 -17.11 -10.18 -4.40
CA MET A 137 -17.49 -9.42 -3.19
C MET A 137 -16.84 -8.04 -3.29
N LYS A 138 -17.65 -6.98 -3.10
CA LYS A 138 -17.12 -5.64 -2.91
C LYS A 138 -16.41 -5.62 -1.56
N HIS A 139 -15.10 -5.77 -1.59
CA HIS A 139 -14.24 -5.73 -0.41
C HIS A 139 -14.49 -4.43 0.36
N HIS A 140 -15.08 -4.53 1.56
CA HIS A 140 -15.25 -3.39 2.47
C HIS A 140 -13.91 -2.81 2.95
N VAL A 141 -12.80 -3.54 2.70
CA VAL A 141 -11.43 -3.09 2.97
C VAL A 141 -11.06 -1.88 2.12
N PHE A 142 -11.65 -1.73 0.94
CA PHE A 142 -11.30 -0.68 0.00
C PHE A 142 -12.48 0.25 -0.29
N GLY A 143 -12.11 1.50 -0.50
CA GLY A 143 -13.01 2.56 -0.87
C GLY A 143 -13.77 3.16 0.30
N ALA A 144 -14.07 4.45 0.15
CA ALA A 144 -14.93 5.17 1.08
C ALA A 144 -15.97 5.99 0.32
N ARG A 145 -17.19 6.03 0.83
CA ARG A 145 -18.22 6.94 0.33
C ARG A 145 -17.98 8.31 0.94
N LEU A 146 -17.68 9.29 0.12
CA LEU A 146 -17.44 10.65 0.60
C LEU A 146 -18.77 11.35 0.94
N PRO A 147 -18.78 12.28 1.91
CA PRO A 147 -19.93 13.14 2.18
C PRO A 147 -20.28 13.97 0.94
N SER A 148 -21.57 14.25 0.74
CA SER A 148 -22.05 15.07 -0.39
C SER A 148 -21.52 16.51 -0.38
N SER A 149 -20.98 16.98 0.75
CA SER A 149 -20.33 18.28 0.88
C SER A 149 -18.93 18.35 0.27
N VAL A 150 -18.32 17.21 -0.08
CA VAL A 150 -16.99 17.18 -0.69
C VAL A 150 -17.15 17.33 -2.20
N ASP A 151 -16.80 18.51 -2.72
CA ASP A 151 -16.75 18.75 -4.15
C ASP A 151 -15.40 18.34 -4.73
N TYR A 152 -15.46 17.42 -5.69
CA TYR A 152 -14.31 16.98 -6.48
C TYR A 152 -14.61 17.02 -7.99
N SER A 153 -15.61 17.79 -8.41
CA SER A 153 -16.04 17.92 -9.81
C SER A 153 -14.94 18.44 -10.75
N MET A 154 -13.92 19.12 -10.22
CA MET A 154 -12.78 19.60 -11.01
C MET A 154 -11.80 18.49 -11.42
N PHE A 155 -11.91 17.31 -10.81
CA PHE A 155 -11.04 16.16 -11.11
C PHE A 155 -11.81 15.13 -11.93
N PRO A 156 -11.17 14.52 -12.95
CA PRO A 156 -11.78 13.43 -13.67
C PRO A 156 -11.94 12.21 -12.75
N VAL A 157 -13.01 11.46 -12.96
CA VAL A 157 -13.32 10.23 -12.25
C VAL A 157 -13.21 9.06 -13.23
N TYR A 158 -12.49 8.03 -12.84
CA TYR A 158 -12.26 6.81 -13.61
C TYR A 158 -12.85 5.61 -12.89
N ARG A 159 -13.37 4.65 -13.65
CA ARG A 159 -13.74 3.34 -13.12
C ARG A 159 -12.48 2.48 -12.97
N PRO A 160 -12.43 1.55 -11.99
CA PRO A 160 -11.30 0.64 -11.82
C PRO A 160 -10.86 -0.08 -13.10
N LYS A 161 -11.81 -0.54 -13.92
CA LYS A 161 -11.52 -1.20 -15.22
C LYS A 161 -10.89 -0.31 -16.29
N GLU A 162 -10.95 1.01 -16.13
CA GLU A 162 -10.35 1.98 -17.06
C GLU A 162 -8.88 2.28 -16.72
N VAL A 163 -8.43 1.81 -15.55
CA VAL A 163 -7.09 2.05 -15.01
C VAL A 163 -6.28 0.77 -15.12
N GLN A 164 -5.24 0.78 -15.96
CA GLN A 164 -4.36 -0.36 -16.18
C GLN A 164 -3.27 -0.43 -15.12
N VAL A 165 -2.97 -1.65 -14.67
CA VAL A 165 -1.88 -1.94 -13.74
C VAL A 165 -0.73 -2.55 -14.55
N PRO A 166 0.44 -1.89 -14.64
CA PRO A 166 1.61 -2.49 -15.26
C PRO A 166 2.11 -3.64 -14.37
N ILE A 167 2.17 -4.83 -14.95
CA ILE A 167 2.69 -6.05 -14.30
C ILE A 167 4.08 -6.34 -14.88
N SER A 168 5.05 -6.61 -14.01
CA SER A 168 6.39 -7.03 -14.46
C SER A 168 6.32 -8.43 -15.05
N ALA A 169 7.16 -8.73 -16.05
CA ALA A 169 7.26 -10.08 -16.61
C ALA A 169 7.68 -11.14 -15.56
N ASP A 170 8.38 -10.70 -14.51
CA ASP A 170 8.85 -11.56 -13.42
C ASP A 170 7.83 -11.66 -12.26
N SER A 171 6.72 -10.91 -12.30
CA SER A 171 5.70 -10.92 -11.24
C SER A 171 4.90 -12.22 -11.26
N ALA A 172 4.92 -12.94 -10.13
CA ALA A 172 4.14 -14.16 -9.95
C ALA A 172 2.67 -13.90 -9.56
N ALA A 173 2.37 -12.71 -9.03
CA ALA A 173 1.05 -12.34 -8.53
C ALA A 173 0.70 -10.89 -8.86
N LEU A 174 -0.59 -10.56 -8.80
CA LEU A 174 -1.06 -9.18 -8.85
C LEU A 174 -0.62 -8.43 -7.59
N PRO A 175 -0.24 -7.14 -7.71
CA PRO A 175 0.19 -6.37 -6.55
C PRO A 175 -0.99 -6.17 -5.59
N GLY A 176 -0.77 -6.45 -4.31
CA GLY A 176 -1.82 -6.31 -3.31
C GLY A 176 -2.27 -4.87 -3.08
N VAL A 177 -1.40 -3.90 -3.34
CA VAL A 177 -1.74 -2.48 -3.47
C VAL A 177 -1.00 -1.89 -4.67
N PRO A 178 -1.65 -1.80 -5.85
CA PRO A 178 -1.03 -1.21 -7.04
C PRO A 178 -0.59 0.23 -6.74
N ARG A 179 0.68 0.58 -6.98
CA ARG A 179 1.18 1.95 -6.75
C ARG A 179 1.36 2.75 -8.03
N LYS A 180 1.80 2.11 -9.10
CA LYS A 180 1.93 2.72 -10.43
C LYS A 180 0.80 2.23 -11.29
N VAL A 181 0.08 3.14 -11.95
CA VAL A 181 -1.02 2.80 -12.85
C VAL A 181 -0.97 3.64 -14.12
N SER A 182 -1.59 3.16 -15.18
CA SER A 182 -1.69 3.85 -16.47
C SER A 182 -3.14 4.03 -16.88
N ILE A 183 -3.46 5.19 -17.45
CA ILE A 183 -4.82 5.52 -17.90
C ILE A 183 -4.77 5.68 -19.41
N HIS A 184 -5.69 5.03 -20.12
CA HIS A 184 -5.72 5.10 -21.58
C HIS A 184 -5.82 6.55 -22.07
N GLY A 185 -4.94 6.94 -23.01
CA GLY A 185 -4.88 8.28 -23.57
C GLY A 185 -4.05 9.28 -22.74
N ARG A 186 -3.50 8.89 -21.58
CA ARG A 186 -2.50 9.69 -20.87
C ARG A 186 -1.09 9.20 -21.17
N PRO A 187 -0.12 10.10 -21.43
CA PRO A 187 1.24 9.71 -21.76
C PRO A 187 2.04 9.26 -20.53
N GLN A 188 1.75 9.85 -19.36
CA GLN A 188 2.47 9.58 -18.13
C GLN A 188 1.65 8.66 -17.21
N PRO A 189 2.31 7.77 -16.45
CA PRO A 189 1.66 7.00 -15.41
C PRO A 189 1.22 7.91 -14.25
N SER A 190 0.29 7.42 -13.44
CA SER A 190 -0.11 8.06 -12.18
C SER A 190 0.28 7.16 -11.01
N PHE A 191 0.50 7.77 -9.85
CA PHE A 191 0.59 7.07 -8.58
C PHE A 191 -0.82 6.82 -8.02
N PHE A 192 -1.19 5.55 -7.85
CA PHE A 192 -2.44 5.19 -7.20
C PHE A 192 -2.26 5.16 -5.68
N LYS A 193 -2.94 6.10 -5.01
CA LYS A 193 -3.05 6.12 -3.55
C LYS A 193 -4.39 5.53 -3.15
N ILE A 194 -4.36 4.30 -2.67
CA ILE A 194 -5.54 3.58 -2.22
C ILE A 194 -6.25 4.32 -1.07
N VAL A 195 -7.58 4.28 -1.09
CA VAL A 195 -8.43 4.71 0.02
C VAL A 195 -8.97 3.45 0.69
N PHE A 196 -8.65 3.26 1.96
CA PHE A 196 -9.17 2.15 2.75
C PHE A 196 -10.57 2.42 3.29
N GLY A 197 -11.31 1.35 3.57
CA GLY A 197 -12.58 1.38 4.29
C GLY A 197 -12.47 2.14 5.59
N GLY A 198 -13.48 2.94 5.93
CA GLY A 198 -13.44 3.85 7.08
C GLY A 198 -12.58 5.11 6.89
N GLY A 199 -11.76 5.19 5.83
CA GLY A 199 -10.89 6.32 5.52
C GLY A 199 -11.58 7.57 4.96
N MET A 200 -12.91 7.66 5.06
CA MET A 200 -13.73 8.73 4.48
C MET A 200 -13.23 10.13 4.84
N HIS A 201 -13.01 10.41 6.13
CA HIS A 201 -12.60 11.74 6.58
C HIS A 201 -11.19 12.11 6.09
N ILE A 202 -10.30 11.13 6.03
CA ILE A 202 -8.92 11.31 5.55
C ILE A 202 -8.93 11.63 4.05
N ALA A 203 -9.64 10.81 3.26
CA ALA A 203 -9.78 11.00 1.81
C ALA A 203 -10.46 12.35 1.49
N ALA A 204 -11.54 12.70 2.19
CA ALA A 204 -12.22 13.98 2.03
C ALA A 204 -11.28 15.17 2.29
N ARG A 205 -10.55 15.14 3.40
CA ARG A 205 -9.58 16.19 3.75
C ARG A 205 -8.49 16.31 2.67
N GLU A 206 -7.97 15.20 2.20
CA GLU A 206 -6.92 15.17 1.20
C GLU A 206 -7.38 15.75 -0.14
N ILE A 207 -8.56 15.35 -0.62
CA ILE A 207 -9.17 15.89 -1.85
C ILE A 207 -9.40 17.40 -1.74
N LEU A 208 -9.92 17.89 -0.61
CA LEU A 208 -10.14 19.31 -0.39
C LEU A 208 -8.82 20.09 -0.37
N THR A 209 -7.76 19.53 0.22
CA THR A 209 -6.42 20.13 0.18
C THR A 209 -5.88 20.21 -1.25
N TYR A 210 -5.97 19.13 -2.03
CA TYR A 210 -5.56 19.16 -3.43
C TYR A 210 -6.39 20.12 -4.28
N SER A 211 -7.67 20.29 -3.97
CA SER A 211 -8.52 21.30 -4.60
C SER A 211 -7.98 22.71 -4.36
N LYS A 212 -7.59 23.03 -3.11
CA LYS A 212 -6.94 24.31 -2.79
C LYS A 212 -5.62 24.50 -3.53
N ILE A 213 -4.76 23.47 -3.58
CA ILE A 213 -3.48 23.51 -4.29
C ILE A 213 -3.71 23.82 -5.78
N ARG A 214 -4.67 23.14 -6.42
CA ARG A 214 -5.00 23.34 -7.83
C ARG A 214 -5.59 24.74 -8.10
N MET A 215 -6.41 25.24 -7.18
CA MET A 215 -7.01 26.58 -7.28
C MET A 215 -6.01 27.71 -7.07
N ALA A 216 -4.97 27.49 -6.27
CA ALA A 216 -3.94 28.49 -5.98
C ALA A 216 -3.11 28.89 -7.21
N LYS A 217 -3.04 28.01 -8.24
CA LYS A 217 -2.35 28.28 -9.52
C LYS A 217 -0.97 28.93 -9.32
N PHE A 218 -0.12 28.28 -8.53
CA PHE A 218 1.22 28.78 -8.21
C PHE A 218 2.03 29.10 -9.47
N ASP A 219 2.68 30.26 -9.46
CA ASP A 219 3.60 30.73 -10.51
C ASP A 219 4.89 31.27 -9.84
N PRO A 220 6.05 30.60 -10.01
CA PRO A 220 6.25 29.36 -10.77
C PRO A 220 5.56 28.14 -10.12
N PRO A 221 5.39 27.03 -10.87
CA PRO A 221 4.86 25.79 -10.31
C PRO A 221 5.67 25.31 -9.11
N ILE A 222 4.97 24.85 -8.07
CA ILE A 222 5.59 24.25 -6.89
C ILE A 222 5.98 22.80 -7.14
N LEU A 223 7.01 22.34 -6.44
CA LEU A 223 7.41 20.93 -6.39
C LEU A 223 6.53 20.21 -5.37
N ALA A 224 5.33 19.83 -5.82
CA ALA A 224 4.40 19.03 -5.05
C ALA A 224 3.63 18.09 -5.98
N SER A 225 3.37 16.86 -5.52
CA SER A 225 2.49 15.94 -6.23
C SER A 225 1.11 16.59 -6.45
N GLN A 226 0.50 16.35 -7.61
CA GLN A 226 -0.81 16.90 -7.94
C GLN A 226 -1.86 15.80 -7.96
N LEU A 227 -3.11 16.13 -7.61
CA LEU A 227 -4.24 15.23 -7.82
C LEU A 227 -4.71 15.34 -9.26
N GLU A 228 -4.60 14.25 -10.00
CA GLU A 228 -4.89 14.19 -11.43
C GLU A 228 -6.24 13.51 -11.74
N GLY A 229 -6.84 12.85 -10.76
CA GLY A 229 -8.13 12.17 -10.87
C GLY A 229 -8.46 11.33 -9.64
N LEU A 230 -9.65 10.74 -9.65
CA LEU A 230 -10.10 9.77 -8.65
C LEU A 230 -10.47 8.46 -9.34
N VAL A 231 -10.37 7.36 -8.60
CA VAL A 231 -10.96 6.08 -8.99
C VAL A 231 -12.21 5.85 -8.17
N GLN A 232 -13.34 5.59 -8.83
CA GLN A 232 -14.63 5.37 -8.20
C GLN A 232 -15.29 4.11 -8.75
N ASP A 233 -15.84 3.27 -7.87
CA ASP A 233 -16.60 2.09 -8.26
C ASP A 233 -18.03 2.45 -8.74
N ASP A 234 -18.75 1.48 -9.31
CA ASP A 234 -20.12 1.71 -9.80
C ASP A 234 -21.14 2.05 -8.69
N ASN A 235 -20.79 1.88 -7.39
CA ASN A 235 -21.64 2.29 -6.25
C ASN A 235 -21.31 3.69 -5.71
N GLY A 236 -20.32 4.39 -6.29
CA GLY A 236 -19.90 5.71 -5.85
C GLY A 236 -18.86 5.72 -4.72
N TYR A 237 -18.26 4.58 -4.38
CA TYR A 237 -17.14 4.52 -3.44
C TYR A 237 -15.87 4.99 -4.13
N VAL A 238 -15.19 5.96 -3.53
CA VAL A 238 -13.88 6.42 -3.99
C VAL A 238 -12.84 5.41 -3.53
N MET A 239 -12.33 4.62 -4.47
CA MET A 239 -11.38 3.53 -4.25
C MET A 239 -9.95 4.04 -4.06
N GLY A 240 -9.62 5.19 -4.64
CA GLY A 240 -8.31 5.80 -4.50
C GLY A 240 -8.15 7.11 -5.26
N LEU A 241 -7.02 7.76 -5.02
CA LEU A 241 -6.60 9.01 -5.65
C LEU A 241 -5.52 8.71 -6.69
N LEU A 242 -5.57 9.41 -7.82
CA LEU A 242 -4.54 9.35 -8.86
C LEU A 242 -3.67 10.58 -8.73
N LEU A 243 -2.49 10.41 -8.16
CA LEU A 243 -1.52 11.46 -7.94
C LEU A 243 -0.47 11.47 -9.05
N SER A 244 0.21 12.59 -9.25
CA SER A 244 1.35 12.66 -10.17
C SER A 244 2.41 11.64 -9.77
N TYR A 245 2.82 10.83 -10.75
CA TYR A 245 3.88 9.86 -10.57
C TYR A 245 5.24 10.56 -10.57
N ILE A 246 5.99 10.44 -9.48
CA ILE A 246 7.34 10.99 -9.35
C ILE A 246 8.32 9.87 -9.65
N ASP A 247 9.02 9.98 -10.78
CA ASP A 247 10.03 9.01 -11.16
C ASP A 247 11.30 9.27 -10.34
N GLY A 248 11.60 8.36 -9.42
CA GLY A 248 12.72 8.45 -8.49
C GLY A 248 12.98 7.14 -7.74
N GLY A 249 12.44 6.03 -8.24
CA GLY A 249 12.48 4.73 -7.57
C GLY A 249 11.76 4.70 -6.21
N GLY A 250 10.96 5.71 -5.88
CA GLY A 250 10.37 5.86 -4.54
C GLY A 250 11.36 6.33 -3.48
N THR A 251 12.51 6.89 -3.88
CA THR A 251 13.52 7.41 -2.95
C THR A 251 12.92 8.56 -2.13
N ARG A 252 12.92 8.37 -0.82
CA ARG A 252 12.53 9.40 0.16
C ARG A 252 13.77 10.00 0.79
N LEU A 253 13.68 11.23 1.29
CA LEU A 253 14.82 11.87 1.96
C LEU A 253 15.31 11.08 3.18
N ASN A 254 14.43 10.37 3.89
CA ASN A 254 14.84 9.56 5.04
C ASN A 254 15.70 8.33 4.67
N CYS A 255 15.69 7.91 3.40
CA CYS A 255 16.55 6.83 2.90
C CYS A 255 17.97 7.30 2.56
N ILE A 256 18.24 8.61 2.61
CA ILE A 256 19.52 9.20 2.24
C ILE A 256 20.36 9.42 3.50
N ASP A 257 21.59 8.90 3.51
CA ASP A 257 22.52 9.17 4.61
C ASP A 257 22.92 10.66 4.61
N GLY A 258 22.35 11.41 5.54
CA GLY A 258 22.63 12.83 5.72
C GLY A 258 24.08 13.15 6.11
N ARG A 259 24.88 12.16 6.51
CA ARG A 259 26.30 12.33 6.86
C ARG A 259 27.23 12.11 5.67
N ASP A 260 26.76 11.48 4.60
CA ASP A 260 27.55 11.27 3.41
C ASP A 260 27.88 12.63 2.75
N PRO A 261 29.17 12.99 2.61
CA PRO A 261 29.59 14.24 1.98
C PRO A 261 29.09 14.40 0.54
N LYS A 262 28.82 13.30 -0.16
CA LYS A 262 28.29 13.29 -1.54
C LYS A 262 26.99 14.09 -1.68
N TYR A 263 26.15 14.12 -0.64
CA TYR A 263 24.87 14.81 -0.67
C TYR A 263 24.93 16.23 -0.11
N SER A 264 26.10 16.77 0.26
CA SER A 264 26.19 18.07 0.93
C SER A 264 25.53 19.22 0.15
N GLU A 265 25.82 19.32 -1.15
CA GLU A 265 25.21 20.33 -2.02
C GLU A 265 23.72 20.03 -2.27
N LEU A 266 23.36 18.76 -2.43
CA LEU A 266 21.98 18.34 -2.65
C LEU A 266 21.08 18.62 -1.44
N ARG A 267 21.58 18.48 -0.20
CA ARG A 267 20.83 18.81 1.00
C ARG A 267 20.43 20.29 1.05
N HIS A 268 21.33 21.20 0.66
CA HIS A 268 21.01 22.62 0.58
C HIS A 268 19.93 22.86 -0.47
N LYS A 269 20.08 22.27 -1.66
CA LYS A 269 19.08 22.32 -2.74
C LYS A 269 17.69 21.84 -2.26
N TRP A 270 17.62 20.68 -1.59
CA TRP A 270 16.36 20.12 -1.11
C TRP A 270 15.73 20.97 -0.01
N VAL A 271 16.53 21.52 0.91
CA VAL A 271 16.04 22.44 1.94
C VAL A 271 15.43 23.69 1.28
N ASP A 272 16.09 24.24 0.26
CA ASP A 272 15.58 25.42 -0.45
C ASP A 272 14.27 25.10 -1.20
N GLN A 273 14.21 23.96 -1.88
CA GLN A 273 13.00 23.50 -2.60
C GLN A 273 11.82 23.28 -1.66
N VAL A 274 12.01 22.52 -0.59
CA VAL A 274 10.96 22.25 0.41
C VAL A 274 10.53 23.54 1.11
N SER A 275 11.49 24.42 1.46
CA SER A 275 11.20 25.71 2.08
C SER A 275 10.43 26.64 1.15
N HIS A 276 10.75 26.62 -0.15
CA HIS A 276 10.01 27.37 -1.16
C HIS A 276 8.56 26.88 -1.27
N THR A 277 8.35 25.57 -1.42
CA THR A 277 7.01 24.96 -1.48
C THR A 277 6.18 25.28 -0.23
N LEU A 278 6.77 25.18 0.97
CA LEU A 278 6.11 25.54 2.22
C LEU A 278 5.71 27.00 2.29
N LYS A 279 6.59 27.93 1.88
CA LYS A 279 6.27 29.37 1.82
C LYS A 279 5.10 29.63 0.88
N GLN A 280 5.08 28.99 -0.28
CA GLN A 280 3.99 29.11 -1.25
C GLN A 280 2.67 28.59 -0.66
N PHE A 281 2.67 27.39 -0.08
CA PHE A 281 1.49 26.84 0.60
C PHE A 281 0.95 27.77 1.69
N HIS A 282 1.82 28.25 2.58
CA HIS A 282 1.38 29.13 3.67
C HIS A 282 0.84 30.46 3.16
N SER A 283 1.36 31.01 2.05
CA SER A 283 0.81 32.23 1.44
C SER A 283 -0.64 32.06 0.96
N GLN A 284 -1.06 30.82 0.71
CA GLN A 284 -2.42 30.46 0.27
C GLN A 284 -3.25 29.82 1.40
N ASN A 285 -2.80 29.93 2.65
CA ASN A 285 -3.42 29.28 3.82
C ASN A 285 -3.58 27.74 3.66
N ILE A 286 -2.64 27.11 2.97
CA ILE A 286 -2.53 25.66 2.85
C ILE A 286 -1.48 25.19 3.85
N ILE A 287 -1.85 24.25 4.72
CA ILE A 287 -0.95 23.69 5.74
C ILE A 287 -0.70 22.24 5.37
N TRP A 288 0.57 21.83 5.27
CA TRP A 288 0.94 20.44 5.00
C TRP A 288 0.60 19.52 6.19
N GLY A 289 0.97 19.92 7.41
CA GLY A 289 0.58 19.23 8.65
C GLY A 289 1.37 17.96 8.99
N ASP A 290 2.14 17.40 8.06
CA ASP A 290 3.00 16.22 8.27
C ASP A 290 4.32 16.37 7.47
N ALA A 291 4.97 17.53 7.60
CA ALA A 291 6.24 17.80 6.93
C ALA A 291 7.37 17.03 7.62
N LYS A 292 7.87 15.98 6.96
CA LYS A 292 8.94 15.11 7.46
C LYS A 292 9.67 14.42 6.29
N ALA A 293 10.87 13.92 6.54
CA ALA A 293 11.74 13.36 5.51
C ALA A 293 11.13 12.13 4.79
N GLU A 294 10.25 11.38 5.46
CA GLU A 294 9.50 10.25 4.89
C GLU A 294 8.52 10.68 3.80
N ASN A 295 8.04 11.93 3.87
CA ASN A 295 7.02 12.46 2.97
C ASN A 295 7.60 13.34 1.84
N VAL A 296 8.92 13.46 1.75
CA VAL A 296 9.62 14.16 0.66
C VAL A 296 10.23 13.12 -0.26
N LEU A 297 9.82 13.15 -1.53
CA LEU A 297 10.32 12.25 -2.56
C LEU A 297 11.37 12.97 -3.40
N VAL A 298 12.44 12.26 -3.77
CA VAL A 298 13.48 12.79 -4.65
C VAL A 298 13.30 12.17 -6.05
N ASP A 299 13.18 13.03 -7.06
CA ASP A 299 13.03 12.60 -8.45
C ASP A 299 14.37 12.25 -9.12
N VAL A 300 14.33 11.78 -10.38
CA VAL A 300 15.51 11.47 -11.20
C VAL A 300 16.46 12.66 -11.44
N ASN A 301 15.99 13.90 -11.28
CA ASN A 301 16.79 15.12 -11.40
C ASN A 301 17.38 15.57 -10.06
N ASN A 302 17.18 14.78 -9.00
CA ASN A 302 17.51 15.11 -7.62
C ASN A 302 16.76 16.36 -7.12
N ASP A 303 15.53 16.57 -7.55
CA ASP A 303 14.60 17.57 -7.02
C ASP A 303 13.73 16.94 -5.93
N ALA A 304 13.52 17.68 -4.83
CA ALA A 304 12.75 17.28 -3.65
C ALA A 304 11.45 18.07 -3.48
#